data_AF-A0A9D1GS90-F1
#
_entry.id   AF-A0A9D1GS90-F1
#
_cell.length_a   1.000
_cell.length_b   1.000
_cell.length_c   1.000
_cell.angle_alpha   90.00
_cell.angle_beta   90.00
_cell.angle_gamma   90.00
#
_symmetry.space_group_name_H-M   'P 1'
#
loop_
_entity.id
_entity.type
_entity.pdbx_description
1 polymer ?
#
loop_
_entity_poly.entity_id
_entity_poly.type
_entity_poly.pdbx_seq_one_letter_code
_entity_poly.pdbx_strand_id
1 'polypeptide(L)'
;MEKKIVESIWADGIPAKIDPKDRMTEEDVLKLAINFALDHVIPKHYRLLGVNEDTHSYPNILVEYNLNQYAVAVVPSVFPFYRRMDVALACRFAADCRKKDFIPIFVGILVASNDPQRGEKSVLLKGDIFKMRLIGAKRITEAADQSFDVSKLDFTF
;
A
#
# COMPACT_ATOMS: atom_id res chain seq x y z
N MET A 1 7.72 8.59 27.83
CA MET A 1 6.49 8.47 27.03
C MET A 1 6.09 7.01 27.02
N GLU A 2 5.05 6.65 27.76
CA GLU A 2 4.46 5.32 27.67
C GLU A 2 3.93 5.13 26.24
N LYS A 3 4.34 4.03 25.58
CA LYS A 3 3.74 3.65 24.30
C LYS A 3 2.29 3.27 24.59
N LYS A 4 1.35 4.12 24.18
CA LYS A 4 -0.08 3.78 24.22
C LYS A 4 -0.26 2.50 23.40
N ILE A 5 -0.65 1.42 24.07
CA ILE A 5 -0.97 0.15 23.40
C ILE A 5 -2.22 0.44 22.57
N VAL A 6 -2.10 0.28 21.24
CA VAL A 6 -3.24 0.34 20.34
C VAL A 6 -3.89 -1.03 20.41
N GLU A 7 -5.14 -1.09 20.88
CA GLU A 7 -5.92 -2.32 21.00
C GLU A 7 -6.98 -2.37 19.90
N SER A 8 -7.24 -3.58 19.38
CA SER A 8 -8.33 -3.80 18.44
C SER A 8 -9.65 -3.65 19.18
N ILE A 9 -10.63 -2.98 18.56
CA ILE A 9 -11.99 -2.94 19.11
C ILE A 9 -12.75 -4.26 18.89
N TRP A 10 -12.17 -5.15 18.09
CA TRP A 10 -12.74 -6.46 17.76
C TRP A 10 -12.15 -7.53 18.67
N ALA A 11 -13.01 -8.42 19.15
CA ALA A 11 -12.56 -9.66 19.80
C ALA A 11 -11.76 -10.53 18.82
N ASP A 12 -11.00 -11.48 19.36
CA ASP A 12 -10.22 -12.44 18.57
C ASP A 12 -11.13 -13.28 17.65
N GLY A 13 -10.59 -13.66 16.49
CA GLY A 13 -11.27 -14.44 15.47
C GLY A 13 -12.16 -13.62 14.53
N ILE A 14 -13.03 -14.30 13.79
CA ILE A 14 -13.93 -13.64 12.84
C ILE A 14 -15.29 -13.40 13.51
N PRO A 15 -15.77 -12.14 13.60
CA PRO A 15 -17.09 -11.86 14.13
C PRO A 15 -18.18 -12.61 13.36
N ALA A 16 -19.12 -13.23 14.08
CA ALA A 16 -20.20 -14.03 13.47
C ALA A 16 -21.11 -13.20 12.54
N LYS A 17 -21.20 -11.89 12.78
CA LYS A 17 -21.91 -10.93 11.93
C LYS A 17 -21.02 -9.71 11.73
N ILE A 18 -20.79 -9.33 10.48
CA ILE A 18 -20.03 -8.14 10.09
C ILE A 18 -20.98 -7.26 9.29
N ASP A 19 -21.26 -6.05 9.76
CA ASP A 19 -22.01 -5.07 8.97
C ASP A 19 -21.11 -4.57 7.82
N PRO A 20 -21.62 -4.42 6.58
CA PRO A 20 -20.86 -3.82 5.49
C PRO A 20 -20.15 -2.52 5.84
N LYS A 21 -20.72 -1.67 6.72
CA LYS A 21 -20.10 -0.39 7.13
C LYS A 21 -18.82 -0.57 7.96
N ASP A 22 -18.69 -1.72 8.63
CA ASP A 22 -17.57 -2.06 9.51
C ASP A 22 -16.35 -2.51 8.69
N ARG A 23 -16.55 -2.89 7.42
CA ARG A 23 -15.47 -3.25 6.52
C ARG A 23 -14.72 -2.01 6.05
N MET A 24 -13.41 -2.17 5.86
CA MET A 24 -12.61 -1.18 5.16
C MET A 24 -13.00 -1.15 3.67
N THR A 25 -13.13 0.05 3.12
CA THR A 25 -13.24 0.25 1.66
C THR A 25 -11.87 0.14 0.99
N GLU A 26 -11.83 0.07 -0.34
CA GLU A 26 -10.55 0.14 -1.07
C GLU A 26 -9.79 1.44 -0.78
N GLU A 27 -10.51 2.54 -0.60
CA GLU A 27 -9.97 3.85 -0.25
C GLU A 27 -9.35 3.82 1.16
N ASP A 28 -10.02 3.21 2.14
CA ASP A 28 -9.48 3.07 3.51
C ASP A 28 -8.16 2.28 3.48
N VAL A 29 -8.10 1.20 2.69
CA VAL A 29 -6.90 0.36 2.56
C VAL A 29 -5.77 1.11 1.85
N LEU A 30 -6.08 1.89 0.82
CA LEU A 30 -5.10 2.74 0.14
C LEU A 30 -4.53 3.81 1.07
N LYS A 31 -5.37 4.51 1.83
CA LYS A 31 -4.94 5.49 2.84
C LYS A 31 -3.99 4.87 3.86
N LEU A 32 -4.35 3.68 4.36
CA LEU A 32 -3.52 2.93 5.30
C LEU A 32 -2.14 2.60 4.68
N ALA A 33 -2.11 2.14 3.43
CA ALA A 33 -0.88 1.83 2.72
C ALA A 33 -0.03 3.07 2.41
N ILE A 34 -0.64 4.20 2.04
CA ILE A 34 0.06 5.48 1.84
C ILE A 34 0.72 5.93 3.14
N ASN A 35 0.01 5.87 4.27
CA ASN A 35 0.56 6.23 5.57
C ASN A 35 1.75 5.33 5.94
N PHE A 36 1.62 4.01 5.75
CA PHE A 36 2.75 3.09 5.95
C PHE A 36 3.93 3.41 5.04
N ALA A 37 3.69 3.76 3.77
CA ALA A 37 4.74 4.15 2.84
C ALA A 37 5.49 5.41 3.34
N LEU A 38 4.75 6.45 3.73
CA LEU A 38 5.32 7.70 4.26
C LEU A 38 6.10 7.45 5.56
N ASP A 39 5.59 6.55 6.41
CA ASP A 39 6.18 6.28 7.72
C ASP A 39 7.43 5.41 7.66
N HIS A 40 7.44 4.41 6.79
CA HIS A 40 8.42 3.32 6.81
C HIS A 40 9.19 3.09 5.51
N VAL A 41 8.70 3.56 4.37
CA VAL A 41 9.29 3.26 3.05
C VAL A 41 9.98 4.48 2.45
N ILE A 42 9.32 5.64 2.49
CA ILE A 42 9.85 6.89 1.94
C ILE A 42 10.93 7.45 2.90
N PRO A 43 12.16 7.72 2.41
CA PRO A 43 13.21 8.26 3.26
C PRO A 43 12.83 9.65 3.81
N LYS A 44 13.04 9.87 5.11
CA LYS A 44 12.61 11.09 5.82
C LYS A 44 13.28 12.38 5.35
N HIS A 45 14.39 12.29 4.64
CA HIS A 45 15.11 13.44 4.09
C HIS A 45 14.60 13.88 2.72
N TYR A 46 13.62 13.18 2.14
CA TYR A 46 12.95 13.58 0.91
C TYR A 46 11.86 14.60 1.22
N ARG A 47 11.73 15.63 0.38
CA ARG A 47 10.68 16.65 0.52
C ARG A 47 9.36 16.12 -0.04
N LEU A 48 8.31 16.06 0.78
CA LEU A 48 6.97 15.71 0.32
C LEU A 48 6.37 16.87 -0.48
N LEU A 49 5.94 16.60 -1.71
CA LEU A 49 5.28 17.57 -2.60
C LEU A 49 3.77 17.42 -2.62
N GLY A 50 3.26 16.20 -2.45
CA GLY A 50 1.83 15.94 -2.44
C GLY A 50 1.48 14.48 -2.19
N VAL A 51 0.22 14.27 -1.80
CA VAL A 51 -0.40 12.95 -1.59
C VAL A 51 -1.74 12.93 -2.32
N ASN A 52 -2.05 11.80 -2.95
CA ASN A 52 -3.30 11.54 -3.65
C ASN A 52 -3.83 10.16 -3.25
N GLU A 53 -5.04 10.14 -2.70
CA GLU A 53 -5.70 8.96 -2.15
C GLU A 53 -6.75 8.37 -3.10
N ASP A 54 -6.80 8.86 -4.35
CA ASP A 54 -7.65 8.30 -5.41
C ASP A 54 -7.16 6.90 -5.81
N THR A 55 -8.07 5.93 -5.75
CA THR A 55 -7.84 4.52 -6.09
C THR A 55 -7.65 4.28 -7.59
N HIS A 56 -7.96 5.28 -8.43
CA HIS A 56 -7.94 5.15 -9.89
C HIS A 56 -6.85 5.99 -10.57
N SER A 57 -6.00 6.69 -9.81
CA SER A 57 -4.94 7.52 -10.38
C SER A 57 -3.60 7.38 -9.67
N TYR A 58 -2.53 7.65 -10.44
CA TYR A 58 -1.15 7.73 -9.96
C TYR A 58 -0.52 9.06 -10.36
N PRO A 59 0.48 9.54 -9.61
CA PRO A 59 1.03 8.94 -8.38
C PRO A 59 0.15 9.14 -7.15
N ASN A 60 0.35 8.31 -6.12
CA ASN A 60 -0.24 8.51 -4.79
C ASN A 60 0.64 9.38 -3.90
N ILE A 61 1.96 9.36 -4.10
CA ILE A 61 2.89 10.20 -3.35
C ILE A 61 3.86 10.84 -4.34
N LEU A 62 4.07 12.14 -4.21
CA LEU A 62 5.09 12.86 -4.97
C LEU A 62 6.14 13.41 -4.00
N VAL A 63 7.41 13.09 -4.22
CA VAL A 63 8.51 13.54 -3.38
C VAL A 63 9.67 14.09 -4.21
N GLU A 64 10.52 14.90 -3.60
CA GLU A 64 11.69 15.49 -4.23
C GLU A 64 12.96 15.24 -3.41
N TYR A 65 14.05 14.91 -4.09
CA TYR A 65 15.37 14.82 -3.49
C TYR A 65 16.44 15.14 -4.53
N ASN A 66 17.41 16.00 -4.17
CA ASN A 66 18.49 16.45 -5.05
C ASN A 66 17.99 16.89 -6.45
N LEU A 67 16.97 17.76 -6.49
CA LEU A 67 16.33 18.28 -7.70
C LEU A 67 15.61 17.23 -8.58
N ASN A 68 15.58 15.96 -8.17
CA ASN A 68 14.81 14.92 -8.84
C ASN A 68 13.45 14.76 -8.18
N GLN A 69 12.40 14.62 -8.99
CA GLN A 69 11.06 14.31 -8.49
C GLN A 69 10.74 12.83 -8.71
N TYR A 70 10.27 12.18 -7.65
CA TYR A 70 9.88 10.78 -7.65
C TYR A 70 8.37 10.70 -7.50
N ALA A 71 7.73 10.13 -8.50
CA ALA A 71 6.30 9.85 -8.51
C ALA A 71 6.11 8.41 -8.05
N VAL A 72 5.42 8.21 -6.93
CA VAL A 72 5.26 6.90 -6.28
C VAL A 72 3.83 6.41 -6.45
N ALA A 73 3.66 5.28 -7.12
CA ALA A 73 2.42 4.51 -7.16
C ALA A 73 2.41 3.50 -6.01
N VAL A 74 1.46 3.65 -5.08
CA VAL A 74 1.29 2.76 -3.94
C VAL A 74 0.19 1.76 -4.28
N VAL A 75 0.50 0.47 -4.23
CA VAL A 75 -0.48 -0.60 -4.48
C VAL A 75 -0.65 -1.47 -3.26
N PRO A 76 -1.78 -1.33 -2.54
CA PRO A 76 -2.12 -2.24 -1.47
C PRO A 76 -2.54 -3.61 -2.03
N SER A 77 -2.14 -4.65 -1.31
CA SER A 77 -2.58 -6.03 -1.47
C SER A 77 -3.11 -6.52 -0.13
N VAL A 78 -4.20 -7.28 -0.12
CA VAL A 78 -4.79 -7.83 1.11
C VAL A 78 -4.45 -9.31 1.19
N PHE A 79 -3.70 -9.72 2.20
CA PHE A 79 -3.28 -11.12 2.37
C PHE A 79 -4.51 -12.07 2.38
N PRO A 80 -4.44 -13.25 1.74
CA PRO A 80 -3.29 -13.81 0.99
C PRO A 80 -3.27 -13.41 -0.49
N PHE A 81 -4.09 -12.45 -0.91
CA PHE A 81 -4.20 -12.02 -2.30
C PHE A 81 -3.19 -10.91 -2.62
N TYR A 82 -2.28 -11.20 -3.54
CA TYR A 82 -1.29 -10.25 -4.04
C TYR A 82 -1.80 -9.61 -5.33
N ARG A 83 -2.20 -8.34 -5.28
CA ARG A 83 -2.57 -7.60 -6.48
C ARG A 83 -1.32 -7.30 -7.29
N ARG A 84 -1.34 -7.67 -8.57
CA ARG A 84 -0.40 -7.14 -9.56
C ARG A 84 -0.93 -5.79 -10.01
N MET A 85 -0.02 -4.86 -10.28
CA MET A 85 -0.40 -3.61 -10.94
C MET A 85 -0.94 -3.94 -12.33
N ASP A 86 -2.03 -3.26 -12.70
CA ASP A 86 -2.55 -3.30 -14.06
C ASP A 86 -1.48 -2.78 -15.04
N VAL A 87 -1.13 -3.59 -16.05
CA VAL A 87 -0.05 -3.26 -16.99
C VAL A 87 -0.37 -2.00 -17.78
N ALA A 88 -1.62 -1.78 -18.17
CA ALA A 88 -2.01 -0.60 -18.92
C ALA A 88 -1.90 0.66 -18.05
N LEU A 89 -2.30 0.59 -16.78
CA LEU A 89 -2.13 1.67 -15.82
C LEU A 89 -0.65 1.96 -15.55
N ALA A 90 0.17 0.92 -15.39
CA ALA A 90 1.62 1.05 -15.21
C ALA A 90 2.30 1.77 -16.38
N CYS A 91 1.98 1.37 -17.61
CA CYS A 91 2.52 1.98 -18.82
C CYS A 91 2.09 3.43 -18.96
N ARG A 92 0.81 3.76 -18.70
CA ARG A 92 0.33 5.15 -18.70
C ARG A 92 1.07 6.00 -17.67
N PHE A 93 1.21 5.47 -16.46
CA PHE A 93 1.90 6.17 -15.38
C PHE A 93 3.39 6.43 -15.70
N ALA A 94 4.09 5.43 -16.23
CA ALA A 94 5.48 5.58 -16.67
C ALA A 94 5.62 6.61 -17.82
N ALA A 95 4.70 6.59 -18.79
CA ALA A 95 4.69 7.54 -19.90
C ALA A 95 4.44 8.98 -19.42
N ASP A 96 3.53 9.18 -18.47
CA ASP A 96 3.24 10.51 -17.92
C ASP A 96 4.38 11.03 -17.04
N CYS A 97 5.06 10.16 -16.31
CA CYS A 97 6.27 10.53 -15.56
C CYS A 97 7.39 10.99 -16.51
N ARG A 98 7.60 10.28 -17.63
CA ARG A 98 8.59 10.68 -18.63
C ARG A 98 8.34 12.08 -19.19
N LYS A 99 7.08 12.43 -19.49
CA LYS A 99 6.72 13.76 -20.01
C LYS A 99 7.03 14.89 -19.02
N LYS A 100 7.03 14.58 -17.72
CA LYS A 100 7.24 15.55 -16.62
C LYS A 100 8.65 15.47 -16.01
N ASP A 101 9.52 14.63 -16.58
CA ASP A 101 10.85 14.32 -16.02
C ASP A 101 10.81 13.79 -14.58
N PHE A 102 9.78 13.01 -14.26
CA PHE A 102 9.64 12.34 -12.96
C PHE A 102 10.19 10.92 -13.02
N ILE A 103 10.72 10.44 -11.90
CA ILE A 103 11.15 9.06 -11.71
C ILE A 103 9.96 8.23 -11.20
N PRO A 104 9.38 7.32 -12.01
CA PRO A 104 8.24 6.51 -11.59
C PRO A 104 8.71 5.36 -10.70
N ILE A 105 8.24 5.35 -9.46
CA ILE A 105 8.48 4.30 -8.47
C ILE A 105 7.17 3.57 -8.19
N PHE A 106 7.25 2.26 -8.15
CA PHE A 106 6.17 1.39 -7.75
C PHE A 106 6.46 0.79 -6.38
N VAL A 107 5.50 0.89 -5.46
CA VAL A 107 5.61 0.41 -4.07
C VAL A 107 4.43 -0.51 -3.78
N GLY A 108 4.71 -1.81 -3.61
CA GLY A 108 3.71 -2.81 -3.23
C GLY A 108 3.67 -2.97 -1.73
N ILE A 109 2.48 -2.89 -1.12
CA ILE A 109 2.30 -3.04 0.33
C ILE A 109 1.29 -4.14 0.57
N LEU A 110 1.68 -5.11 1.40
CA LEU A 110 0.78 -6.15 1.88
C LEU A 110 0.16 -5.71 3.20
N VAL A 111 -1.16 -5.86 3.32
CA VAL A 111 -1.97 -5.54 4.49
C VAL A 111 -2.69 -6.81 4.95
N ALA A 112 -2.65 -7.08 6.25
CA ALA A 112 -3.45 -8.13 6.87
C ALA A 112 -3.90 -7.67 8.27
N SER A 113 -5.02 -8.22 8.75
CA SER A 113 -5.35 -8.11 10.18
C SER A 113 -4.22 -8.71 11.02
N ASN A 114 -3.99 -8.16 12.21
CA ASN A 114 -3.10 -8.75 13.19
C ASN A 114 -3.67 -10.04 13.78
N ASP A 115 -5.00 -10.22 13.73
CA ASP A 115 -5.67 -11.47 14.06
C ASP A 115 -5.46 -12.50 12.92
N PRO A 116 -4.92 -13.70 13.22
CA PRO A 116 -4.60 -14.69 12.21
C PRO A 116 -5.83 -15.17 11.41
N GLN A 117 -6.97 -15.38 12.08
CA GLN A 117 -8.17 -15.91 11.41
C GLN A 117 -8.75 -14.86 10.45
N ARG A 118 -8.80 -13.59 10.85
CA ARG A 118 -9.22 -12.49 9.97
C ARG A 118 -8.23 -12.28 8.84
N GLY A 119 -6.93 -12.34 9.13
CA GLY A 119 -5.85 -12.22 8.15
C GLY A 119 -5.96 -13.27 7.04
N GLU A 120 -6.07 -14.55 7.40
CA GLU A 120 -6.19 -15.67 6.44
C GLU A 120 -7.46 -15.60 5.58
N LYS A 121 -8.52 -14.95 6.07
CA LYS A 121 -9.78 -14.75 5.34
C LYS A 121 -9.89 -13.39 4.64
N SER A 122 -8.82 -12.60 4.62
CA SER A 122 -8.82 -11.24 4.03
C SER A 122 -9.90 -10.32 4.60
N VAL A 123 -10.21 -10.48 5.89
CA VAL A 123 -11.20 -9.65 6.58
C VAL A 123 -10.51 -8.43 7.18
N LEU A 124 -10.76 -7.25 6.61
CA LEU A 124 -10.28 -5.97 7.13
C LEU A 124 -11.43 -5.15 7.70
N LEU A 125 -11.37 -4.85 8.99
CA LEU A 125 -12.42 -4.15 9.73
C LEU A 125 -11.90 -2.82 10.28
N LYS A 126 -12.73 -1.78 10.24
CA LYS A 126 -12.43 -0.50 10.86
C LYS A 126 -12.25 -0.69 12.36
N GLY A 127 -11.21 -0.07 12.94
CA GLY A 127 -10.85 -0.24 14.35
C GLY A 127 -10.08 -1.52 14.68
N ASP A 128 -9.70 -2.31 13.67
CA ASP A 128 -8.78 -3.43 13.85
C ASP A 128 -7.31 -2.96 13.86
N ILE A 129 -6.43 -3.85 14.31
CA ILE A 129 -4.97 -3.66 14.20
C ILE A 129 -4.51 -4.40 12.96
N PHE A 130 -3.65 -3.76 12.17
CA PHE A 130 -3.11 -4.32 10.94
C PHE A 130 -1.61 -4.55 11.03
N LYS A 131 -1.17 -5.69 10.49
CA LYS A 131 0.22 -5.92 10.12
C LYS A 131 0.40 -5.47 8.67
N MET A 132 1.49 -4.76 8.40
CA MET A 132 1.82 -4.28 7.05
C MET A 132 3.27 -4.61 6.71
N ARG A 133 3.51 -4.93 5.44
CA ARG A 133 4.85 -5.25 4.93
C ARG A 133 5.06 -4.68 3.54
N LEU A 134 6.25 -4.14 3.30
CA LEU A 134 6.72 -3.83 1.96
C LEU A 134 6.93 -5.14 1.18
N ILE A 135 6.16 -5.33 0.11
CA ILE A 135 6.32 -6.41 -0.87
C ILE A 135 7.57 -6.14 -1.70
N GLY A 136 7.72 -4.90 -2.15
CA GLY A 136 8.86 -4.42 -2.90
C GLY A 136 8.68 -2.96 -3.32
N ALA A 137 9.80 -2.36 -3.69
CA ALA A 137 9.83 -1.05 -4.33
C ALA A 137 10.75 -1.13 -5.56
N LYS A 138 10.29 -0.64 -6.71
CA LYS A 138 11.11 -0.62 -7.93
C LYS A 138 10.80 0.56 -8.82
N ARG A 139 11.80 1.03 -9.55
CA ARG A 139 11.57 1.92 -10.68
C ARG A 139 10.88 1.13 -11.79
N ILE A 140 9.79 1.67 -12.32
CA ILE A 140 9.07 1.03 -13.42
C ILE A 140 9.40 1.73 -14.75
N THR A 141 9.16 1.01 -15.83
CA THR A 141 9.31 1.48 -17.21
C THR A 141 8.04 1.16 -18.00
N GLU A 142 8.02 1.50 -19.28
CA GLU A 142 6.94 1.08 -20.20
C GLU A 142 7.07 -0.37 -20.67
N ALA A 143 7.86 -1.20 -19.98
CA ALA A 143 7.96 -2.62 -20.29
C ALA A 143 6.73 -3.40 -19.80
N ALA A 144 6.38 -4.46 -20.55
CA ALA A 144 5.13 -5.22 -20.41
C ALA A 144 4.97 -6.01 -19.11
N ASP A 145 6.06 -6.29 -18.37
CA ASP A 145 6.00 -6.94 -17.06
C ASP A 145 6.58 -6.04 -15.98
N GLN A 146 5.71 -5.58 -15.09
CA GLN A 146 6.06 -4.79 -13.90
C GLN A 146 5.67 -5.50 -12.61
N SER A 147 5.61 -6.84 -12.60
CA SER A 147 5.28 -7.64 -11.41
C SER A 147 6.38 -7.65 -10.34
N PHE A 148 5.98 -7.90 -9.09
CA PHE A 148 6.90 -8.30 -8.01
C PHE A 148 6.94 -9.82 -7.95
N ASP A 149 8.12 -10.39 -7.70
CA ASP A 149 8.24 -11.78 -7.29
C ASP A 149 7.75 -11.90 -5.85
N VAL A 150 6.53 -12.42 -5.69
CA VAL A 150 5.88 -12.61 -4.39
C VAL A 150 6.03 -14.05 -3.86
N SER A 151 6.74 -14.92 -4.59
CA SER A 151 6.88 -16.35 -4.25
C SER A 151 7.62 -16.61 -2.93
N LYS A 152 8.34 -15.59 -2.42
CA LYS A 152 9.12 -15.65 -1.18
C LYS A 152 8.52 -14.83 -0.03
N LEU A 153 7.31 -14.29 -0.21
CA LEU A 153 6.65 -13.50 0.82
C LEU A 153 5.84 -14.40 1.74
N ASP A 154 6.46 -14.80 2.85
CA ASP A 154 5.73 -15.36 3.99
C ASP A 154 5.18 -14.24 4.88
N PHE A 155 3.88 -14.30 5.16
CA PHE A 155 3.24 -13.50 6.19
C PHE A 155 2.98 -14.41 7.39
N THR A 156 4.00 -14.56 8.25
CA THR A 156 3.87 -15.35 9.47
C THR A 156 3.07 -14.57 10.50
N PHE A 157 2.05 -15.23 11.05
CA PHE A 157 1.17 -14.66 12.08
C PHE A 157 1.70 -14.90 13.49
#